data_AF-A0A397V9S5-F1
#
_entry.id   AF-A0A397V9S5-F1
#
_cell.length_a   1.000
_cell.length_b   1.000
_cell.length_c   1.000
_cell.angle_alpha   90.00
_cell.angle_beta   90.00
_cell.angle_gamma   90.00
#
_symmetry.space_group_name_H-M   'P 1'
#
loop_
_entity.id
_entity.type
_entity.pdbx_description
1 polymer ?
#
loop_
_entity_poly.entity_id
_entity_poly.type
_entity_poly.pdbx_seq_one_letter_code
_entity_poly.pdbx_strand_id
1 'polypeptide(L)'
;MKFYLVELLIFITAVIVLVNAVPTPIAKSNSTSNSNSTARHKSTQKPNSTKKPNSTTPISNSGNSTSSCFQKDNADQALALQSKFASFTTSTPCKVGDQACINGEFAQCVSENNWALQPCSSGTQCEVLPLVNKPGTSIACDSKSDADARIQAAKNACK
;
A
#
# COMPACT_ATOMS: atom_id res chain seq x y z
N MET A 1 -14.34 -19.42 47.40
CA MET A 1 -13.09 -18.78 46.94
C MET A 1 -11.84 -19.61 47.31
N LYS A 2 -11.81 -20.91 46.97
CA LYS A 2 -10.67 -21.81 47.26
C LYS A 2 -10.24 -22.66 46.06
N PHE A 3 -10.80 -22.38 44.87
CA PHE A 3 -10.52 -23.12 43.63
C PHE A 3 -9.57 -22.39 42.67
N TYR A 4 -9.22 -21.12 42.92
CA TYR A 4 -8.36 -20.35 42.00
C TYR A 4 -6.85 -20.46 42.24
N LEU A 5 -6.41 -21.05 43.36
CA LEU A 5 -4.98 -21.14 43.69
C LEU A 5 -4.28 -22.37 43.08
N VAL A 6 -5.02 -23.42 42.71
CA VAL A 6 -4.45 -24.68 42.17
C VAL A 6 -4.17 -24.56 40.67
N GLU A 7 -4.99 -23.80 39.93
CA GLU A 7 -4.78 -23.53 38.50
C GLU A 7 -3.53 -22.66 38.25
N LEU A 8 -3.23 -21.69 39.13
CA LEU A 8 -2.11 -20.75 38.94
C LEU A 8 -0.73 -21.42 39.08
N LEU A 9 -0.62 -22.54 39.80
CA LEU A 9 0.63 -23.28 39.98
C LEU A 9 0.97 -24.22 38.81
N ILE A 10 -0.03 -24.66 38.03
CA ILE A 10 0.18 -25.55 36.87
C ILE A 10 0.72 -24.77 35.66
N PHE A 11 0.37 -23.49 35.51
CA PHE A 11 0.88 -22.69 34.39
C PHE A 11 2.33 -22.23 34.57
N ILE A 12 2.84 -22.09 35.81
CA ILE A 12 4.20 -21.59 36.05
C ILE A 12 5.29 -22.62 35.69
N THR A 13 5.01 -23.92 35.83
CA THR A 13 6.01 -24.98 35.53
C THR A 13 6.14 -25.28 34.04
N ALA A 14 5.14 -24.97 33.22
CA ALA A 14 5.17 -25.25 31.77
C ALA A 14 5.97 -24.24 30.94
N VAL A 15 6.24 -23.03 31.46
CA VAL A 15 6.93 -21.95 30.70
C VAL A 15 8.46 -22.08 30.73
N ILE A 16 9.04 -22.91 31.61
CA ILE A 16 10.51 -22.96 31.83
C ILE A 16 11.25 -23.89 30.84
N VAL A 17 10.56 -24.74 30.05
CA VAL A 17 11.22 -25.84 29.29
C VAL A 17 11.43 -25.57 27.78
N LEU A 18 11.21 -24.35 27.27
CA LEU A 18 11.37 -24.05 25.83
C LEU A 18 12.44 -22.99 25.50
N VAL A 19 13.48 -22.88 26.34
CA VAL A 19 14.76 -22.29 25.91
C VAL A 19 15.68 -23.40 25.41
N ASN A 20 16.31 -23.17 24.25
CA ASN A 20 17.42 -23.92 23.61
C ASN A 20 17.07 -24.73 22.35
N ALA A 21 17.14 -24.07 21.18
CA ALA A 21 17.77 -24.63 19.97
C ALA A 21 17.95 -23.55 18.88
N VAL A 22 19.20 -23.08 18.70
CA VAL A 22 19.65 -22.33 17.51
C VAL A 22 20.50 -23.26 16.66
N PRO A 23 20.27 -23.31 15.33
CA PRO A 23 21.36 -23.59 14.41
C PRO A 23 21.46 -22.54 13.29
N THR A 24 22.57 -21.82 13.24
CA THR A 24 23.11 -21.16 12.06
C THR A 24 23.79 -22.18 11.14
N PRO A 25 23.64 -22.04 9.82
CA PRO A 25 24.83 -22.08 8.99
C PRO A 25 24.91 -20.93 7.97
N ILE A 26 26.14 -20.44 7.82
CA ILE A 26 26.62 -19.47 6.83
C ILE A 26 26.74 -20.16 5.47
N ALA A 27 26.21 -19.55 4.41
CA ALA A 27 26.68 -19.80 3.05
C ALA A 27 26.72 -18.48 2.25
N LYS A 28 27.93 -18.06 1.89
CA LYS A 28 28.21 -17.07 0.84
C LYS A 28 27.97 -17.73 -0.52
N SER A 29 27.26 -17.06 -1.42
CA SER A 29 27.49 -17.20 -2.86
C SER A 29 27.15 -15.90 -3.55
N ASN A 30 28.21 -15.28 -4.06
CA ASN A 30 28.20 -14.12 -4.92
C ASN A 30 28.28 -14.65 -6.35
N SER A 31 27.34 -14.31 -7.22
CA SER A 31 27.50 -14.42 -8.68
C SER A 31 26.46 -13.57 -9.40
N THR A 32 26.93 -12.42 -9.85
CA THR A 32 26.35 -11.61 -10.92
C THR A 32 26.39 -12.40 -12.22
N SER A 33 25.27 -12.46 -12.96
CA SER A 33 25.32 -12.46 -14.42
C SER A 33 23.97 -12.10 -15.04
N ASN A 34 24.07 -11.05 -15.84
CA ASN A 34 23.12 -10.40 -16.70
C ASN A 34 22.84 -11.33 -17.91
N SER A 35 21.59 -11.49 -18.32
CA SER A 35 21.27 -12.03 -19.65
C SER A 35 19.96 -11.45 -20.15
N ASN A 36 20.17 -10.53 -21.09
CA ASN A 36 19.20 -9.91 -21.97
C ASN A 36 18.57 -10.99 -22.85
N SER A 37 17.24 -11.06 -22.93
CA SER A 37 16.54 -11.79 -24.00
C SER A 37 15.22 -11.12 -24.33
N THR A 38 15.29 -10.36 -25.41
CA THR A 38 14.21 -9.93 -26.28
C THR A 38 13.39 -11.11 -26.78
N ALA A 39 12.09 -11.13 -26.46
CA ALA A 39 11.10 -11.89 -27.22
C ALA A 39 9.85 -11.02 -27.44
N ARG A 40 9.65 -10.64 -28.71
CA ARG A 40 8.47 -10.00 -29.27
C ARG A 40 7.25 -10.88 -29.01
N HIS A 41 6.23 -10.35 -28.35
CA HIS A 41 4.85 -10.76 -28.62
C HIS A 41 4.13 -9.64 -29.34
N LYS A 42 4.01 -9.84 -30.66
CA LYS A 42 3.17 -9.08 -31.57
C LYS A 42 1.73 -9.59 -31.38
N SER A 43 0.83 -8.75 -30.87
CA SER A 43 -0.60 -8.91 -31.12
C SER A 43 -1.21 -7.56 -31.46
N THR A 44 -1.47 -7.41 -32.74
CA THR A 44 -2.29 -6.38 -33.37
C THR A 44 -3.75 -6.64 -33.04
N GLN A 45 -4.45 -5.66 -32.47
CA GLN A 45 -5.89 -5.47 -32.69
C GLN A 45 -6.35 -4.04 -32.30
N LYS A 46 -6.91 -3.34 -33.29
CA LYS A 46 -7.63 -2.06 -33.27
C LYS A 46 -8.64 -2.15 -34.45
N PRO A 47 -9.72 -1.35 -34.55
CA PRO A 47 -10.75 -0.86 -33.62
C PRO A 47 -12.17 -1.39 -34.00
N ASN A 48 -13.21 -1.15 -33.18
CA ASN A 48 -14.44 -0.56 -33.74
C ASN A 48 -15.27 0.24 -32.73
N SER A 49 -15.76 1.38 -33.22
CA SER A 49 -16.64 2.36 -32.56
C SER A 49 -18.11 1.98 -32.68
N THR A 50 -18.92 2.34 -31.69
CA THR A 50 -20.30 2.81 -31.91
C THR A 50 -20.63 3.96 -30.96
N LYS A 51 -21.52 4.84 -31.42
CA LYS A 51 -21.55 6.31 -31.24
C LYS A 51 -22.62 6.78 -30.24
N LYS A 52 -22.20 7.68 -29.33
CA LYS A 52 -22.84 8.92 -28.78
C LYS A 52 -24.38 9.08 -28.71
N PRO A 53 -24.89 9.86 -27.72
CA PRO A 53 -25.42 11.18 -28.06
C PRO A 53 -24.92 12.35 -27.22
N ASN A 54 -25.16 13.52 -27.80
CA ASN A 54 -24.59 14.84 -27.63
C ASN A 54 -25.22 15.62 -26.47
N SER A 55 -24.42 16.26 -25.61
CA SER A 55 -24.82 17.49 -24.94
C SER A 55 -23.66 18.47 -24.92
N THR A 56 -23.96 19.67 -25.40
CA THR A 56 -23.06 20.74 -25.81
C THR A 56 -22.40 21.44 -24.62
N THR A 57 -21.12 21.71 -24.78
CA THR A 57 -20.18 22.48 -23.95
C THR A 57 -20.64 23.91 -23.59
N PRO A 58 -20.02 24.50 -22.55
CA PRO A 58 -18.96 25.48 -22.84
C PRO A 58 -17.59 24.95 -22.40
N ILE A 59 -16.65 24.97 -23.36
CA ILE A 59 -15.22 24.80 -23.11
C ILE A 59 -14.76 26.10 -22.47
N SER A 60 -14.53 26.08 -21.16
CA SER A 60 -13.70 27.10 -20.52
C SER A 60 -12.25 26.66 -20.65
N ASN A 61 -11.65 26.99 -21.80
CA ASN A 61 -10.20 27.10 -21.93
C ASN A 61 -9.75 28.29 -21.06
N SER A 62 -9.44 28.01 -19.79
CA SER A 62 -8.59 28.88 -18.98
C SER A 62 -7.90 28.04 -17.93
N GLY A 63 -6.83 27.40 -18.38
CA GLY A 63 -5.86 26.72 -17.55
C GLY A 63 -4.55 26.85 -18.29
N ASN A 64 -3.95 28.04 -18.15
CA ASN A 64 -2.59 28.37 -18.53
C ASN A 64 -1.70 27.12 -18.55
N SER A 65 -0.93 26.91 -19.61
CA SER A 65 0.15 25.92 -19.69
C SER A 65 1.28 26.26 -18.70
N THR A 66 0.97 26.30 -17.42
CA THR A 66 1.82 25.79 -16.35
C THR A 66 1.83 24.29 -16.51
N SER A 67 2.98 23.70 -16.80
CA SER A 67 3.23 22.27 -16.65
C SER A 67 2.49 21.76 -15.40
N SER A 68 1.50 20.87 -15.58
CA SER A 68 0.73 20.34 -14.47
C SER A 68 1.66 19.60 -13.52
N CYS A 69 1.95 20.20 -12.38
CA CYS A 69 2.79 19.60 -11.37
C CYS A 69 1.97 18.63 -10.53
N PHE A 70 1.68 17.47 -11.11
CA PHE A 70 0.84 16.45 -10.49
C PHE A 70 1.43 15.91 -9.18
N GLN A 71 2.73 16.09 -8.92
CA GLN A 71 3.37 15.64 -7.68
C GLN A 71 2.79 16.32 -6.44
N LYS A 72 2.50 17.62 -6.50
CA LYS A 72 1.87 18.33 -5.37
C LYS A 72 0.45 17.83 -5.13
N ASP A 73 -0.33 17.67 -6.20
CA ASP A 73 -1.68 17.11 -6.10
C ASP A 73 -1.67 15.69 -5.54
N ASN A 74 -0.69 14.87 -5.96
CA ASN A 74 -0.51 13.52 -5.45
C ASN A 74 -0.17 13.51 -3.96
N ALA A 75 0.62 14.47 -3.47
CA ALA A 75 0.95 14.58 -2.05
C ALA A 75 -0.30 14.93 -1.22
N ASP A 76 -1.10 15.88 -1.70
CA ASP A 76 -2.32 16.31 -1.04
C ASP A 76 -3.37 15.16 -1.05
N GLN A 77 -3.47 14.40 -2.15
CA GLN A 77 -4.29 13.18 -2.22
C GLN A 77 -3.81 12.07 -1.27
N ALA A 78 -2.50 11.85 -1.18
CA ALA A 78 -1.93 10.84 -0.28
C ALA A 78 -2.30 11.13 1.18
N LEU A 79 -2.13 12.38 1.62
CA LEU A 79 -2.50 12.81 2.97
C LEU A 79 -4.00 12.69 3.26
N ALA A 80 -4.84 13.02 2.28
CA ALA A 80 -6.28 12.85 2.41
C ALA A 80 -6.67 11.36 2.56
N LEU A 81 -6.04 10.47 1.80
CA LEU A 81 -6.25 9.03 1.91
C LEU A 81 -5.73 8.46 3.22
N GLN A 82 -4.55 8.87 3.70
CA GLN A 82 -4.06 8.47 5.04
C GLN A 82 -5.05 8.87 6.14
N SER A 83 -5.55 10.11 6.07
CA SER A 83 -6.54 10.63 7.03
C SER A 83 -7.86 9.84 6.97
N LYS A 84 -8.31 9.49 5.76
CA LYS A 84 -9.49 8.64 5.55
C LYS A 84 -9.28 7.26 6.16
N PHE A 85 -8.16 6.62 5.87
CA PHE A 85 -7.82 5.27 6.33
C PHE A 85 -7.58 5.19 7.85
N ALA A 86 -7.18 6.29 8.50
CA ALA A 86 -7.11 6.34 9.96
C ALA A 86 -8.47 6.07 10.66
N SER A 87 -9.59 6.27 9.96
CA SER A 87 -10.93 5.95 10.46
C SER A 87 -11.43 4.55 10.09
N PHE A 88 -10.66 3.80 9.28
CA PHE A 88 -11.09 2.51 8.78
C PHE A 88 -10.82 1.41 9.81
N THR A 89 -11.73 0.45 9.84
CA THR A 89 -11.61 -0.80 10.59
C THR A 89 -11.92 -1.97 9.66
N THR A 90 -11.72 -3.21 10.11
CA THR A 90 -12.10 -4.40 9.33
C THR A 90 -13.60 -4.50 9.05
N SER A 91 -14.42 -3.70 9.73
CA SER A 91 -15.87 -3.63 9.51
C SER A 91 -16.28 -2.48 8.59
N THR A 92 -15.35 -1.64 8.14
CA THR A 92 -15.65 -0.54 7.21
C THR A 92 -16.13 -1.13 5.88
N PRO A 93 -17.30 -0.70 5.35
CA PRO A 93 -17.81 -1.21 4.09
C PRO A 93 -16.82 -1.06 2.92
N CYS A 94 -16.76 -2.07 2.05
CA CYS A 94 -15.81 -2.10 0.93
C CYS A 94 -16.34 -2.90 -0.26
N LYS A 95 -15.85 -2.57 -1.45
CA LYS A 95 -16.10 -3.31 -2.69
C LYS A 95 -14.89 -4.15 -3.05
N VAL A 96 -15.14 -5.30 -3.68
CA VAL A 96 -14.07 -6.22 -4.11
C VAL A 96 -13.03 -5.46 -4.93
N GLY A 97 -11.76 -5.60 -4.52
CA GLY A 97 -10.62 -4.93 -5.15
C GLY A 97 -10.24 -3.59 -4.51
N ASP A 98 -11.07 -3.01 -3.64
CA ASP A 98 -10.68 -1.83 -2.85
C ASP A 98 -9.43 -2.14 -2.02
N GLN A 99 -8.57 -1.15 -1.86
CA GLN A 99 -7.35 -1.24 -1.05
C GLN A 99 -7.33 -0.11 -0.01
N ALA A 100 -6.79 -0.40 1.16
CA ALA A 100 -6.68 0.55 2.26
C ALA A 100 -5.47 0.24 3.15
N CYS A 101 -5.18 1.18 4.06
CA CYS A 101 -4.39 0.91 5.23
C CYS A 101 -5.32 0.78 6.43
N ILE A 102 -5.30 -0.34 7.14
CA ILE A 102 -6.15 -0.55 8.33
C ILE A 102 -5.22 -0.97 9.46
N ASN A 103 -5.19 -0.20 10.55
CA ASN A 103 -4.30 -0.45 11.70
C ASN A 103 -2.81 -0.60 11.32
N GLY A 104 -2.36 0.09 10.27
CA GLY A 104 -0.97 -0.01 9.77
C GLY A 104 -0.69 -1.26 8.93
N GLU A 105 -1.69 -2.09 8.64
CA GLU A 105 -1.58 -3.25 7.76
C GLU A 105 -2.14 -2.93 6.37
N PHE A 106 -1.58 -3.57 5.35
CA PHE A 106 -2.14 -3.48 4.00
C PHE A 106 -3.46 -4.26 3.96
N ALA A 107 -4.52 -3.62 3.50
CA ALA A 107 -5.84 -4.23 3.41
C ALA A 107 -6.30 -4.30 1.96
N GLN A 108 -6.80 -5.47 1.54
CA GLN A 108 -7.52 -5.63 0.28
C GLN A 108 -8.91 -6.21 0.53
N CYS A 109 -9.93 -5.61 -0.05
CA CYS A 109 -11.29 -6.13 0.02
C CYS A 109 -11.42 -7.33 -0.92
N VAL A 110 -11.58 -8.53 -0.36
CA VAL A 110 -11.60 -9.79 -1.13
C VAL A 110 -13.03 -10.28 -1.44
N SER A 111 -13.99 -9.83 -0.63
CA SER A 111 -15.44 -9.98 -0.84
C SER A 111 -16.14 -8.74 -0.25
N GLU A 112 -17.42 -8.52 -0.58
CA GLU A 112 -18.14 -7.32 -0.10
C GLU A 112 -18.03 -7.16 1.42
N ASN A 113 -17.56 -5.99 1.86
CA ASN A 113 -17.34 -5.64 3.27
C ASN A 113 -16.38 -6.57 4.03
N ASN A 114 -15.52 -7.32 3.34
CA ASN A 114 -14.54 -8.21 3.94
C ASN A 114 -13.11 -7.84 3.53
N TRP A 115 -12.36 -7.28 4.47
CA TRP A 115 -10.94 -6.97 4.31
C TRP A 115 -10.07 -8.18 4.63
N ALA A 116 -9.19 -8.56 3.70
CA ALA A 116 -8.02 -9.38 3.99
C ALA A 116 -6.87 -8.44 4.37
N LEU A 117 -6.32 -8.62 5.57
CA LEU A 117 -5.17 -7.87 6.05
C LEU A 117 -3.88 -8.63 5.81
N GLN A 118 -2.85 -7.91 5.39
CA GLN A 118 -1.49 -8.40 5.26
C GLN A 118 -0.56 -7.49 6.08
N PRO A 119 0.09 -8.01 7.13
CA PRO A 119 1.01 -7.21 7.91
C PRO A 119 2.22 -6.81 7.07
N CYS A 120 2.70 -5.58 7.30
CA CYS A 120 3.95 -5.12 6.74
C CYS A 120 5.14 -5.75 7.47
N SER A 121 6.31 -5.77 6.83
CA SER A 121 7.55 -6.24 7.48
C SER A 121 7.90 -5.40 8.71
N SER A 122 8.69 -5.97 9.62
CA SER A 122 9.13 -5.27 10.84
C SER A 122 9.74 -3.89 10.53
N GLY A 123 9.30 -2.86 11.25
CA GLY A 123 9.78 -1.48 11.06
C GLY A 123 9.09 -0.71 9.92
N THR A 124 8.14 -1.33 9.22
CA THR A 124 7.31 -0.69 8.19
C THR A 124 5.83 -0.80 8.55
N GLN A 125 5.04 0.11 8.02
CA GLN A 125 3.58 0.10 8.12
C GLN A 125 2.97 0.50 6.77
N CYS A 126 1.68 0.22 6.60
CA CYS A 126 0.95 0.60 5.41
C CYS A 126 0.84 2.13 5.35
N GLU A 127 1.37 2.69 4.27
CA GLU A 127 1.39 4.11 3.98
C GLU A 127 0.80 4.39 2.60
N VAL A 128 0.18 5.55 2.45
CA VAL A 128 -0.22 6.08 1.13
C VAL A 128 0.85 7.05 0.65
N LEU A 129 1.39 6.79 -0.53
CA LEU A 129 2.56 7.46 -1.08
C LEU A 129 2.19 8.17 -2.38
N PRO A 130 2.68 9.40 -2.62
CA PRO A 130 2.45 10.09 -3.88
C PRO A 130 3.17 9.37 -5.04
N LEU A 131 2.52 9.25 -6.19
CA LEU A 131 3.18 8.80 -7.40
C LEU A 131 4.08 9.92 -7.96
N VAL A 132 5.28 9.56 -8.43
CA VAL A 132 6.31 10.53 -8.84
C VAL A 132 6.25 10.87 -10.33
N ASN A 133 5.86 9.89 -11.16
CA ASN A 133 5.97 9.97 -12.62
C ASN A 133 4.61 10.03 -13.34
N LYS A 134 3.50 9.97 -12.59
CA LYS A 134 2.14 10.10 -13.13
C LYS A 134 1.18 10.58 -12.03
N PRO A 135 0.00 11.09 -12.39
CA PRO A 135 -1.05 11.41 -11.42
C PRO A 135 -1.47 10.19 -10.58
N GLY A 136 -1.81 10.44 -9.32
CA GLY A 136 -2.35 9.48 -8.35
C GLY A 136 -1.43 9.16 -7.17
N THR A 137 -1.84 8.14 -6.41
CA THR A 137 -1.15 7.66 -5.22
C THR A 137 -0.92 6.15 -5.33
N SER A 138 -0.11 5.60 -4.42
CA SER A 138 0.09 4.16 -4.24
C SER A 138 0.00 3.82 -2.77
N ILE A 139 -0.52 2.65 -2.44
CA ILE A 139 -0.43 2.09 -1.10
C ILE A 139 0.76 1.13 -1.07
N ALA A 140 1.61 1.22 -0.05
CA ALA A 140 2.74 0.31 0.14
C ALA A 140 3.16 0.24 1.61
N CYS A 141 3.88 -0.83 1.97
CA CYS A 141 4.57 -0.91 3.24
C CYS A 141 5.85 -0.07 3.19
N ASP A 142 5.95 0.93 4.04
CA ASP A 142 7.11 1.82 4.13
C ASP A 142 7.32 2.25 5.59
N SER A 143 8.44 2.88 5.91
CA SER A 143 8.58 3.54 7.21
C SER A 143 7.79 4.85 7.22
N LYS A 144 7.23 5.23 8.38
CA LYS A 144 6.56 6.53 8.58
C LYS A 144 7.45 7.70 8.12
N SER A 145 8.73 7.62 8.47
CA SER A 145 9.73 8.65 8.14
C SER A 145 9.95 8.78 6.64
N ASP A 146 10.06 7.66 5.92
CA ASP A 146 10.26 7.67 4.47
C ASP A 146 9.00 8.12 3.73
N ALA A 147 7.82 7.70 4.19
CA ALA A 147 6.54 8.17 3.68
C ALA A 147 6.42 9.71 3.81
N ASP A 148 6.72 10.25 4.99
CA ASP A 148 6.69 11.68 5.25
C ASP A 148 7.71 12.44 4.38
N ALA A 149 8.93 11.91 4.23
CA ALA A 149 9.94 12.49 3.36
C ALA A 149 9.48 12.56 1.90
N ARG A 150 8.83 11.50 1.40
CA ARG A 150 8.31 11.44 0.02
C ARG A 150 7.14 12.40 -0.20
N ILE A 151 6.27 12.56 0.80
CA ILE A 151 5.20 13.56 0.77
C ILE A 151 5.79 14.96 0.69
N GLN A 152 6.79 15.27 1.52
CA GLN A 152 7.43 16.59 1.51
C GLN A 152 8.18 16.86 0.20
N ALA A 153 8.89 15.86 -0.33
CA ALA A 153 9.54 15.97 -1.64
C ALA A 153 8.51 16.28 -2.75
N ALA A 154 7.38 15.57 -2.76
CA ALA A 154 6.32 15.76 -3.74
C ALA A 154 5.62 17.13 -3.62
N LYS A 155 5.42 17.64 -2.39
CA LYS A 155 4.93 19.01 -2.16
C LYS A 155 5.87 20.08 -2.71
N ASN A 156 7.17 19.83 -2.66
CA ASN A 156 8.22 20.77 -3.06
C ASN A 156 8.68 20.59 -4.52
N ALA A 157 8.13 19.62 -5.25
CA ALA A 157 8.53 19.29 -6.62
C ALA A 157 8.10 20.34 -7.65
N CYS A 158 7.14 21.21 -7.30
CA CYS A 158 6.67 22.30 -8.15
C CYS A 158 7.42 23.57 -7.82
N LYS A 159 8.35 23.99 -8.68
CA LYS A 159 9.10 25.24 -8.58
C LYS A 159 9.15 25.93 -9.93
#